data_AF-A0A5B7IRL1-F1
#
_entry.id   AF-A0A5B7IRL1-F1
#
_cell.length_a   1.000
_cell.length_b   1.000
_cell.length_c   1.000
_cell.angle_alpha   90.00
_cell.angle_beta   90.00
_cell.angle_gamma   90.00
#
_symmetry.space_group_name_H-M   'P 1'
#
loop_
_entity.id
_entity.type
_entity.pdbx_description
1 polymer ?
#
loop_
_entity_poly.entity_id
_entity_poly.type
_entity_poly.pdbx_seq_one_letter_code
_entity_poly.pdbx_strand_id
1 'polypeptide(L)'
;MGFTDIGEDNQPVSFQQTFEQKKVEHREELQRKEDEMKQTFVLRVKEKEVELKEVEKELLNKYDAWKRENTDEKKRYDDLKKRLEDERAEFMKRKHQVSTQQLSSHTMTLGKKKK
;
A
#
# COMPACT_ATOMS: atom_id res chain seq x y z
N MET A 1 23.48 3.16 -73.52
CA MET A 1 23.31 2.46 -72.23
C MET A 1 21.87 2.69 -71.81
N GLY A 2 21.01 1.74 -72.15
CA GLY A 2 19.58 1.82 -71.95
C GLY A 2 19.16 0.90 -70.81
N PHE A 3 18.55 1.49 -69.78
CA PHE A 3 17.72 0.77 -68.82
C PHE A 3 16.46 1.63 -68.66
N THR A 4 15.44 1.28 -69.42
CA THR A 4 14.07 1.78 -69.27
C THR A 4 13.24 0.61 -68.79
N ASP A 5 12.86 0.61 -67.51
CA ASP A 5 11.83 -0.30 -67.03
C ASP A 5 10.49 0.18 -67.60
N ILE A 6 9.75 -0.70 -68.24
CA ILE A 6 8.48 -0.36 -68.90
C ILE A 6 7.35 -0.67 -67.91
N GLY A 7 6.50 0.32 -67.63
CA GLY A 7 5.36 0.18 -66.71
C GLY A 7 4.15 -0.49 -67.36
N GLU A 8 3.09 -0.73 -66.57
CA GLU A 8 1.87 -1.44 -66.99
C GLU A 8 1.19 -0.85 -68.25
N ASP A 9 1.44 0.43 -68.55
CA ASP A 9 0.90 1.16 -69.71
C ASP A 9 1.83 1.17 -70.94
N ASN A 10 2.88 0.34 -70.95
CA ASN A 10 3.92 0.33 -71.99
C ASN A 10 4.69 1.67 -72.14
N GLN A 11 4.62 2.54 -71.13
CA GLN A 11 5.41 3.76 -71.06
C GLN A 11 6.73 3.49 -70.32
N PRO A 12 7.88 4.03 -70.78
CA PRO A 12 9.14 3.90 -70.08
C PRO A 12 9.04 4.61 -68.72
N VAL A 13 9.00 3.83 -67.64
CA VAL A 13 9.18 4.34 -66.28
C VAL A 13 10.66 4.59 -66.11
N SER A 14 11.01 5.86 -65.84
CA SER A 14 12.40 6.20 -65.59
C SER A 14 12.86 5.48 -64.31
N PHE A 15 13.96 4.73 -64.38
CA PHE A 15 14.61 4.14 -63.20
C PHE A 15 14.78 5.14 -62.05
N GLN A 16 15.02 6.41 -62.40
CA GLN A 16 15.13 7.51 -61.45
C GLN A 16 13.82 7.78 -60.71
N GLN A 17 12.67 7.68 -61.39
CA GLN A 17 11.35 7.86 -60.80
C GLN A 17 11.02 6.72 -59.84
N THR A 18 11.28 5.47 -60.23
CA THR A 18 11.10 4.29 -59.35
C THR A 18 12.02 4.37 -58.12
N PHE A 19 13.27 4.79 -58.30
CA PHE A 19 14.21 4.98 -57.19
C PHE A 19 13.75 6.09 -56.23
N GLU A 20 13.32 7.23 -56.75
CA GLU A 20 12.80 8.33 -55.94
C GLU A 20 11.52 7.92 -55.18
N GLN A 21 10.62 7.19 -55.82
CA GLN A 21 9.42 6.65 -55.17
C GLN A 21 9.77 5.69 -54.04
N LYS A 22 10.63 4.69 -54.27
CA LYS A 22 11.08 3.76 -53.20
C LYS A 22 11.77 4.49 -52.04
N LYS A 23 12.50 5.57 -52.32
CA LYS A 23 13.13 6.40 -51.29
C LYS A 23 12.09 7.17 -50.45
N VAL A 24 11.00 7.62 -51.05
CA VAL A 24 9.88 8.25 -50.33
C VAL A 24 9.17 7.23 -49.47
N GLU A 25 8.77 6.09 -50.04
CA GLU A 25 8.10 4.99 -49.33
C GLU A 25 8.92 4.51 -48.13
N HIS A 26 10.23 4.32 -48.29
CA HIS A 26 11.10 3.91 -47.19
C HIS A 26 11.14 4.95 -46.05
N ARG A 27 11.16 6.24 -46.38
CA ARG A 27 11.11 7.30 -45.36
C ARG A 27 9.78 7.35 -44.64
N GLU A 28 8.68 7.19 -45.37
CA GLU A 28 7.34 7.14 -44.78
C GLU A 28 7.18 5.93 -43.86
N GLU A 29 7.69 4.77 -44.26
CA GLU A 29 7.68 3.57 -43.42
C GLU A 29 8.50 3.76 -42.14
N LEU A 30 9.67 4.38 -42.23
CA LEU A 30 10.49 4.71 -41.05
C LEU A 30 9.75 5.66 -40.11
N GLN A 31 9.16 6.74 -40.65
CA GLN A 31 8.40 7.69 -39.86
C GLN A 31 7.20 7.01 -39.16
N ARG A 32 6.46 6.16 -39.88
CA ARG A 32 5.34 5.42 -39.32
C ARG A 32 5.79 4.51 -38.17
N LYS A 33 6.88 3.78 -38.34
CA LYS A 33 7.44 2.92 -37.29
C LYS A 33 7.87 3.73 -36.06
N GLU A 34 8.51 4.88 -36.25
CA GLU A 34 8.87 5.76 -35.14
C GLU A 34 7.64 6.25 -34.38
N ASP A 35 6.58 6.64 -35.08
CA ASP A 35 5.38 7.17 -34.46
C ASP A 35 4.58 6.08 -33.74
N GLU A 36 4.50 4.87 -34.32
CA GLU A 36 3.96 3.68 -33.65
C GLU A 36 4.75 3.34 -32.36
N MET A 37 6.09 3.41 -32.41
CA MET A 37 6.94 3.20 -31.23
C MET A 37 6.69 4.25 -30.16
N LYS A 38 6.60 5.54 -30.53
CA LYS A 38 6.31 6.62 -29.58
C LYS A 38 4.93 6.44 -28.95
N GLN A 39 3.92 6.11 -29.73
CA GLN A 39 2.57 5.89 -29.21
C GLN A 39 2.52 4.69 -28.25
N THR A 40 3.18 3.59 -28.60
CA THR A 40 3.30 2.41 -27.73
C THR A 40 4.01 2.74 -26.43
N PHE A 41 5.08 3.54 -26.49
CA PHE A 41 5.79 4.00 -25.30
C PHE A 41 4.88 4.83 -24.39
N VAL A 42 4.13 5.78 -24.95
CA VAL A 42 3.19 6.62 -24.17
C VAL A 42 2.12 5.76 -23.50
N LEU A 43 1.57 4.76 -24.19
CA LEU A 43 0.58 3.86 -23.61
C LEU A 43 1.17 3.06 -22.45
N ARG A 44 2.35 2.45 -22.64
CA ARG A 44 3.03 1.70 -21.57
C ARG A 44 3.38 2.56 -20.36
N VAL A 45 3.81 3.79 -20.58
CA VAL A 45 4.10 4.74 -19.47
C VAL A 45 2.82 5.05 -18.71
N LYS A 46 1.70 5.31 -19.40
CA LYS A 46 0.40 5.55 -18.75
C LYS A 46 -0.09 4.34 -17.95
N GLU A 47 0.00 3.14 -18.53
CA GLU A 47 -0.36 1.89 -17.84
C GLU A 47 0.49 1.70 -16.58
N LYS A 48 1.81 1.90 -16.69
CA LYS A 48 2.71 1.79 -15.54
C LYS A 48 2.48 2.86 -14.48
N GLU A 49 2.13 4.08 -14.89
CA GLU A 49 1.76 5.14 -13.95
C GLU A 49 0.48 4.81 -13.18
N VAL A 50 -0.52 4.22 -13.86
CA VAL A 50 -1.76 3.76 -13.21
C VAL A 50 -1.48 2.63 -12.23
N GLU A 51 -0.73 1.60 -12.66
CA GLU A 51 -0.34 0.48 -11.80
C GLU A 51 0.41 0.97 -10.55
N LEU A 52 1.35 1.91 -10.72
CA LEU A 52 2.10 2.48 -9.60
C LEU A 52 1.18 3.22 -8.62
N LYS A 53 0.23 4.03 -9.12
CA LYS A 53 -0.74 4.74 -8.29
C LYS A 53 -1.65 3.80 -7.52
N GLU A 54 -2.07 2.69 -8.12
CA GLU A 54 -2.89 1.68 -7.45
C GLU A 54 -2.13 0.99 -6.32
N VAL A 55 -0.89 0.57 -6.57
CA VAL A 55 -0.02 -0.04 -5.55
C VAL A 55 0.25 0.94 -4.40
N GLU A 56 0.53 2.21 -4.71
CA GLU A 56 0.74 3.24 -3.70
C GLU A 56 -0.51 3.45 -2.85
N LYS A 57 -1.69 3.53 -3.47
CA LYS A 57 -2.96 3.67 -2.77
C LYS A 57 -3.26 2.47 -1.87
N GLU A 58 -3.02 1.25 -2.33
CA GLU A 58 -3.19 0.05 -1.51
C GLU A 58 -2.24 0.04 -0.31
N LEU A 59 -0.98 0.45 -0.52
CA LEU A 59 0.01 0.53 0.55
C LEU A 59 -0.41 1.53 1.63
N LEU A 60 -0.88 2.72 1.22
CA LEU A 60 -1.39 3.74 2.14
C LEU A 60 -2.61 3.24 2.92
N ASN A 61 -3.56 2.59 2.24
CA ASN A 61 -4.73 2.01 2.91
C ASN A 61 -4.35 0.95 3.95
N LYS A 62 -3.39 0.08 3.62
CA LYS A 62 -2.85 -0.94 4.55
C LYS A 62 -2.19 -0.28 5.76
N TYR A 63 -1.39 0.77 5.53
CA TYR A 63 -0.75 1.52 6.59
C TYR A 63 -1.77 2.18 7.53
N ASP A 64 -2.81 2.81 6.99
CA ASP A 64 -3.85 3.46 7.79
C ASP A 64 -4.70 2.45 8.58
N ALA A 65 -5.00 1.30 7.98
CA ALA A 65 -5.67 0.21 8.67
C ALA A 65 -4.83 -0.31 9.84
N TRP A 66 -3.55 -0.58 9.60
CA TRP A 66 -2.62 -1.06 10.63
C TRP A 66 -2.43 -0.03 11.75
N LYS A 67 -2.32 1.26 11.41
CA LYS A 67 -2.21 2.35 12.39
C LYS A 67 -3.45 2.43 13.28
N ARG A 68 -4.65 2.24 12.71
CA ARG A 68 -5.91 2.20 13.47
C ARG A 68 -5.95 0.99 14.40
N GLU A 69 -5.64 -0.20 13.88
CA GLU A 69 -5.59 -1.44 14.66
C GLU A 69 -4.62 -1.31 15.85
N ASN A 70 -3.41 -0.84 15.61
CA ASN A 70 -2.43 -0.63 16.69
C ASN A 70 -2.89 0.41 17.73
N THR A 71 -3.64 1.43 17.31
CA THR A 71 -4.22 2.41 18.24
C THR A 71 -5.32 1.78 19.09
N ASP A 72 -6.20 0.99 18.48
CA ASP A 72 -7.29 0.30 19.16
C ASP A 72 -6.76 -0.78 20.12
N GLU A 73 -5.75 -1.55 19.70
CA GLU A 73 -5.07 -2.53 20.55
C GLU A 73 -4.41 -1.86 21.75
N LYS A 74 -3.65 -0.78 21.54
CA LYS A 74 -3.03 -0.03 22.64
C LYS A 74 -4.07 0.45 23.65
N LYS A 75 -5.19 0.99 23.17
CA LYS A 75 -6.29 1.41 24.05
C LYS A 75 -6.89 0.23 24.83
N ARG A 76 -7.12 -0.91 24.18
CA ARG A 76 -7.60 -2.14 24.84
C ARG A 76 -6.63 -2.61 25.93
N TYR A 77 -5.32 -2.56 25.66
CA TYR A 77 -4.30 -2.91 26.64
C TYR A 77 -4.30 -1.96 27.84
N ASP A 78 -4.38 -0.64 27.60
CA ASP A 78 -4.42 0.36 28.66
C ASP A 78 -5.69 0.20 29.53
N ASP A 79 -6.85 -0.06 28.91
CA ASP A 79 -8.12 -0.30 29.62
C ASP A 79 -8.06 -1.58 30.47
N LEU A 80 -7.52 -2.67 29.91
CA LEU A 80 -7.35 -3.93 30.65
C LEU A 80 -6.37 -3.79 31.81
N LYS A 81 -5.25 -3.10 31.58
CA LYS A 81 -4.25 -2.82 32.62
C LYS A 81 -4.87 -2.04 33.77
N LYS A 82 -5.59 -0.96 33.47
CA LYS A 82 -6.29 -0.16 34.49
C LYS A 82 -7.27 -0.99 35.29
N ARG A 83 -8.08 -1.81 34.63
CA ARG A 83 -9.03 -2.72 35.30
C ARG A 83 -8.33 -3.67 36.27
N LEU A 84 -7.21 -4.28 35.85
CA LEU A 84 -6.44 -5.17 36.71
C LEU A 84 -5.79 -4.44 37.89
N GLU A 85 -5.34 -3.21 37.69
CA GLU A 85 -4.83 -2.35 38.77
C GLU A 85 -5.91 -2.01 39.79
N ASP A 86 -7.13 -1.67 39.32
CA ASP A 86 -8.30 -1.41 40.18
C ASP A 86 -8.69 -2.66 40.98
N GLU A 87 -8.82 -3.83 40.32
CA GLU A 87 -9.12 -5.11 40.98
C GLU A 87 -8.05 -5.48 42.03
N ARG A 88 -6.77 -5.24 41.72
CA ARG A 88 -5.67 -5.46 42.68
C ARG A 88 -5.75 -4.51 43.87
N ALA A 89 -6.08 -3.24 43.65
CA ALA A 89 -6.22 -2.25 44.71
C ALA A 89 -7.40 -2.61 45.63
N GLU A 90 -8.54 -3.00 45.06
CA GLU A 90 -9.71 -3.47 45.81
C GLU A 90 -9.40 -4.72 46.63
N PHE A 91 -8.70 -5.70 46.04
CA PHE A 91 -8.27 -6.90 46.74
C PHE A 91 -7.37 -6.56 47.94
N MET A 92 -6.38 -5.67 47.75
CA MET A 92 -5.48 -5.24 48.83
C MET A 92 -6.24 -4.50 49.93
N LYS A 93 -7.20 -3.63 49.58
CA LYS A 93 -8.08 -2.95 50.53
C LYS A 93 -8.91 -3.95 51.34
N ARG A 94 -9.52 -4.94 50.69
CA ARG A 94 -10.30 -6.01 51.34
C ARG A 94 -9.43 -6.84 52.28
N LYS A 95 -8.23 -7.22 51.84
CA LYS A 95 -7.25 -7.95 52.65
C LYS A 95 -6.87 -7.17 53.91
N HIS A 96 -6.61 -5.87 53.78
CA HIS A 96 -6.28 -5.00 54.92
C HIS A 96 -7.45 -4.86 55.90
N GLN A 97 -8.68 -4.71 55.39
CA GLN A 97 -9.89 -4.66 56.23
C GLN A 97 -10.12 -5.95 57.03
N VAL A 98 -9.92 -7.12 56.41
CA VAL A 98 -10.04 -8.41 57.10
C VAL A 98 -8.95 -8.56 58.17
N SER A 99 -7.70 -8.22 57.85
CA SER A 99 -6.58 -8.31 58.80
C SER A 99 -6.78 -7.38 60.02
N THR A 100 -7.25 -6.15 59.80
CA THR A 100 -7.53 -5.19 60.88
C THR A 100 -8.73 -5.60 61.73
N GLN A 101 -9.81 -6.16 61.14
CA GLN A 101 -10.93 -6.73 61.90
C GLN A 101 -10.51 -7.92 62.76
N GLN A 102 -9.67 -8.82 62.24
CA GLN A 102 -9.15 -9.96 63.01
C GLN A 102 -8.27 -9.52 64.20
N LEU A 103 -7.47 -8.47 64.03
CA LEU A 103 -6.68 -7.90 65.13
C LEU A 103 -7.58 -7.22 66.18
N SER A 104 -8.60 -6.47 65.75
CA SER A 104 -9.57 -5.84 66.66
C SER A 104 -10.36 -6.87 67.47
N SER A 105 -10.84 -7.96 66.85
CA SER A 105 -11.55 -9.03 67.57
C SER A 105 -10.64 -9.78 68.56
N HIS A 106 -9.34 -9.93 68.25
CA HIS A 106 -8.37 -10.52 69.17
C HIS A 106 -8.10 -9.62 70.39
N THR A 107 -8.02 -8.29 70.21
CA THR A 107 -7.82 -7.37 71.34
C THR A 107 -9.03 -7.25 72.28
N MET A 108 -10.26 -7.43 71.76
CA MET A 108 -11.49 -7.33 72.56
C MET A 108 -11.79 -8.57 73.41
N THR A 109 -11.09 -9.69 73.20
CA THR A 109 -11.28 -10.94 73.97
C THR A 109 -10.30 -11.10 75.14
N LEU A 110 -9.30 -10.23 75.28
CA LEU A 110 -8.33 -10.25 76.38
C LEU A 110 -8.77 -9.47 77.64
N GLY A 111 -9.93 -8.80 77.59
CA GLY A 111 -10.49 -8.05 78.72
C GLY A 111 -11.51 -8.83 79.53
N LYS A 112 -11.06 -9.72 80.44
CA LYS A 112 -11.71 -10.09 81.72
C LYS A 112 -10.98 -11.26 82.39
N LYS A 113 -9.87 -10.95 83.06
CA LYS A 113 -9.42 -11.71 84.24
C LYS A 113 -9.23 -10.72 85.38
N LYS A 114 -10.21 -10.63 86.28
CA LYS A 114 -10.05 -10.01 87.60
C LYS A 114 -10.78 -10.86 88.64
N LYS A 115 -9.98 -11.24 89.65
CA LYS A 115 -10.27 -11.88 90.94
C LYS A 115 -10.74 -13.32 90.91
#